data_AF-A0A640T7E7-F1
#
_entry.id   AF-A0A640T7E7-F1
#
_cell.length_a   1.000
_cell.length_b   1.000
_cell.length_c   1.000
_cell.angle_alpha   90.00
_cell.angle_beta   90.00
_cell.angle_gamma   90.00
#
_symmetry.space_group_name_H-M   'P 1'
#
loop_
_entity.id
_entity.type
_entity.pdbx_description
1 polymer ?
#
loop_
_entity_poly.entity_id
_entity_poly.type
_entity_poly.pdbx_seq_one_letter_code
_entity_poly.pdbx_strand_id
1 'polypeptide(L)'
;MGGVLRADVTCDIILRALLPESPADDVALLLARTRALHTDQVAAWSLPSDPAIVADARAQASRQLATWGLTDAASITELVVSELVTNAIRYGDAPIGLRLIRDRTLICEVSDASSTSPPSAPGPHLRRRGTRTAHGDPADPRLGHPPHPHRQDHLGRTTSTGPRTMTERTANLATGHGAQTHSGAAARDLTHTLALLYPPSGANRDYPPVQLAFVGGVAETATTYGYDLLLTPCKSGKDPAFRRMVSERRVDGVIVMEVRREDDRIQHLTEAAFPFVTIGRNSGTDGVGWVDLDFAGLASGCVRHLTELGHRSIAFVNKSEQIINSGYGYALLGNEGCTEAMTEMDLTARAYPSGDDVGAGEDVVERILQDDPATTSLVVMNEAALEGIYRGLTRHGRSVPRDFSVVGVAASRWAGEVSPPLTAAEIPAKEMSRIGVDLMVERLTSPASSPRHILLKPLITLRASTGPCRPVLDSEPALEDEFPDLDF
;
A
#
# COMPACT_ATOMS: atom_id res chain seq x y z
N MET A 1 -17.65 13.55 -38.53
CA MET A 1 -17.80 14.43 -37.35
C MET A 1 -18.84 13.82 -36.43
N GLY A 2 -18.43 13.01 -35.45
CA GLY A 2 -19.29 12.56 -34.36
C GLY A 2 -18.74 13.17 -33.08
N GLY A 3 -19.48 14.11 -32.49
CA GLY A 3 -19.05 14.81 -31.28
C GLY A 3 -18.87 13.81 -30.14
N VAL A 4 -17.67 13.77 -29.56
CA VAL A 4 -17.37 12.95 -28.39
C VAL A 4 -18.11 13.54 -27.20
N LEU A 5 -19.11 12.83 -26.68
CA LEU A 5 -19.78 13.20 -25.43
C LEU A 5 -18.76 13.09 -24.27
N ARG A 6 -18.76 14.09 -23.39
CA ARG A 6 -17.92 14.08 -22.20
C ARG A 6 -18.41 12.99 -21.22
N ALA A 7 -17.48 12.48 -20.40
CA ALA A 7 -17.72 11.31 -19.55
C ALA A 7 -18.84 11.53 -18.52
N ASP A 8 -18.95 12.74 -17.99
CA ASP A 8 -20.05 13.25 -17.16
C ASP A 8 -21.42 13.10 -17.86
N VAL A 9 -21.53 13.54 -19.11
CA VAL A 9 -22.78 13.45 -19.89
C VAL A 9 -23.17 11.99 -20.15
N THR A 10 -22.18 11.14 -20.44
CA THR A 10 -22.41 9.70 -20.62
C THR A 10 -22.84 9.02 -19.32
N CYS A 11 -22.24 9.40 -18.18
CA CYS A 11 -22.65 8.91 -16.87
C CYS A 11 -24.10 9.28 -16.57
N ASP A 12 -24.49 10.54 -16.77
CA ASP A 12 -25.86 11.01 -16.51
C ASP A 12 -26.90 10.28 -17.37
N ILE A 13 -26.59 10.04 -18.66
CA ILE A 13 -27.47 9.29 -19.56
C ILE A 13 -27.65 7.85 -19.06
N ILE A 14 -26.56 7.19 -18.68
CA ILE A 14 -26.57 5.79 -18.23
C ILE A 14 -27.29 5.66 -16.90
N LEU A 15 -27.01 6.57 -15.94
CA LEU A 15 -27.69 6.58 -14.65
C LEU A 15 -29.19 6.80 -14.82
N ARG A 16 -29.64 7.73 -15.67
CA ARG A 16 -31.06 7.94 -15.94
C ARG A 16 -31.74 6.78 -16.66
N ALA A 17 -31.01 6.07 -17.51
CA ALA A 17 -31.57 4.95 -18.26
C ALA A 17 -31.65 3.66 -17.44
N LEU A 18 -30.74 3.46 -16.49
CA LEU A 18 -30.57 2.20 -15.77
C LEU A 18 -30.99 2.25 -14.29
N LEU A 19 -31.09 3.43 -13.68
CA LEU A 19 -31.57 3.52 -12.29
C LEU A 19 -33.10 3.55 -12.22
N PRO A 20 -33.71 2.73 -11.34
CA PRO A 20 -35.11 2.88 -10.99
C PRO A 20 -35.33 4.18 -10.18
N GLU A 21 -36.55 4.73 -10.20
CA GLU A 21 -36.90 6.01 -9.55
C GLU A 21 -36.65 6.07 -8.03
N SER A 22 -36.45 4.92 -7.37
CA SER A 22 -36.00 4.84 -5.98
C SER A 22 -35.08 3.63 -5.81
N PRO A 23 -33.74 3.81 -5.93
CA PRO A 23 -32.78 2.78 -5.61
C PRO A 23 -32.83 2.46 -4.11
N ALA A 24 -32.83 1.17 -3.76
CA ALA A 24 -32.78 0.73 -2.37
C ALA A 24 -31.38 0.90 -1.73
N ASP A 25 -30.33 0.98 -2.58
CA ASP A 25 -28.91 1.10 -2.21
C ASP A 25 -28.21 2.19 -3.04
N ASP A 26 -27.09 2.70 -2.54
CA ASP A 26 -26.22 3.64 -3.26
C ASP A 26 -25.57 2.96 -4.47
N VAL A 27 -25.76 3.55 -5.66
CA VAL A 27 -25.22 3.01 -6.92
C VAL A 27 -24.01 3.83 -7.39
N ALA A 28 -22.88 3.14 -7.59
CA ALA A 28 -21.68 3.71 -8.20
C ALA A 28 -21.54 3.25 -9.66
N LEU A 29 -21.33 4.19 -10.59
CA LEU A 29 -21.03 3.92 -11.99
C LEU A 29 -19.55 4.19 -12.29
N LEU A 30 -18.82 3.14 -12.68
CA LEU A 30 -17.45 3.27 -13.16
C LEU A 30 -17.42 3.38 -14.70
N LEU A 31 -17.07 4.55 -15.21
CA LEU A 31 -16.92 4.78 -16.64
C LEU A 31 -15.44 4.82 -17.04
N ALA A 32 -14.97 3.79 -17.75
CA ALA A 32 -13.61 3.73 -18.27
C ALA A 32 -13.59 3.94 -19.78
N ARG A 33 -12.79 4.90 -20.27
CA ARG A 33 -12.55 5.09 -21.70
C ARG A 33 -11.40 4.19 -22.14
N THR A 34 -11.70 3.09 -22.80
CA THR A 34 -10.68 2.24 -23.41
C THR A 34 -10.22 2.88 -24.72
N ARG A 35 -8.91 3.06 -24.88
CA ARG A 35 -8.34 3.31 -26.21
C ARG A 35 -8.29 1.97 -26.93
N ALA A 36 -9.02 1.83 -28.04
CA ALA A 36 -8.87 0.66 -28.89
C ALA A 36 -7.47 0.67 -29.51
N LEU A 37 -6.72 -0.42 -29.31
CA LEU A 37 -5.49 -0.66 -30.07
C LEU A 37 -5.86 -0.86 -31.53
N HIS A 38 -5.09 -0.25 -32.44
CA HIS A 38 -5.37 -0.31 -33.86
C HIS A 38 -5.10 -1.74 -34.38
N THR A 39 -5.78 -2.18 -35.44
CA THR A 39 -5.74 -3.58 -35.90
C THR A 39 -4.34 -4.03 -36.38
N ASP A 40 -3.44 -3.09 -36.66
CA ASP A 40 -2.03 -3.35 -36.97
C ASP A 40 -1.18 -3.69 -35.73
N GLN A 41 -1.70 -3.46 -34.52
CA GLN A 41 -1.05 -3.73 -33.24
C GLN A 41 -1.54 -5.04 -32.58
N VAL A 42 -2.54 -5.69 -33.15
CA VAL A 42 -3.13 -6.91 -32.57
C VAL A 42 -3.27 -7.98 -33.64
N ALA A 43 -2.69 -9.15 -33.41
CA ALA A 43 -2.95 -10.33 -34.21
C ALA A 43 -3.67 -11.36 -33.34
N ALA A 44 -4.75 -11.94 -33.84
CA ALA A 44 -5.60 -12.86 -33.11
C ALA A 44 -5.93 -14.09 -33.97
N TRP A 45 -5.84 -15.27 -33.38
CA TRP A 45 -6.15 -16.54 -34.02
C TRP A 45 -7.05 -17.38 -33.11
N SER A 46 -8.02 -18.05 -33.73
CA SER A 46 -8.78 -19.12 -33.07
C SER A 46 -8.11 -20.44 -33.37
N LEU A 47 -7.80 -21.21 -32.33
CA LEU A 47 -7.08 -22.47 -32.43
C LEU A 47 -8.04 -23.65 -32.16
N PRO A 48 -8.03 -24.71 -32.98
CA PRO A 48 -8.65 -25.98 -32.61
C PRO A 48 -8.00 -26.59 -31.36
N SER A 49 -8.77 -27.33 -30.55
CA SER A 49 -8.25 -28.09 -29.41
C SER A 49 -7.53 -29.38 -29.84
N ASP A 50 -6.59 -29.27 -30.78
CA ASP A 50 -5.78 -30.37 -31.30
C ASP A 50 -4.30 -30.10 -31.00
N PRO A 51 -3.59 -30.95 -30.22
CA PRO A 51 -2.16 -30.79 -29.94
C PRO A 51 -1.28 -30.63 -31.19
N ALA A 52 -1.71 -31.12 -32.36
CA ALA A 52 -0.98 -30.94 -33.61
C ALA A 52 -0.86 -29.46 -34.02
N ILE A 53 -1.78 -28.57 -33.59
CA ILE A 53 -1.80 -27.16 -33.96
C ILE A 53 -0.74 -26.31 -33.23
N VAL A 54 -0.08 -26.84 -32.19
CA VAL A 54 0.91 -26.07 -31.41
C VAL A 54 2.07 -25.62 -32.30
N ALA A 55 2.55 -26.49 -33.20
CA ALA A 55 3.61 -26.15 -34.13
C ALA A 55 3.20 -25.02 -35.09
N ASP A 56 1.96 -25.06 -35.58
CA ASP A 56 1.39 -24.05 -36.46
C ASP A 56 1.15 -22.73 -35.75
N ALA A 57 0.71 -22.75 -34.49
CA ALA A 57 0.52 -21.57 -33.65
C ALA A 57 1.85 -20.81 -33.44
N ARG A 58 2.95 -21.53 -33.15
CA ARG A 58 4.30 -20.94 -33.08
C ARG A 58 4.71 -20.32 -34.41
N ALA A 59 4.51 -21.05 -35.52
CA ALA A 59 4.87 -20.56 -36.84
C ALA A 59 4.06 -19.32 -37.25
N GLN A 60 2.79 -19.23 -36.85
CA GLN A 60 1.95 -18.05 -37.06
C GLN A 60 2.44 -16.85 -36.23
N ALA A 61 2.77 -17.06 -34.96
CA ALA A 61 3.34 -16.04 -34.09
C ALA A 61 4.66 -15.49 -34.66
N SER A 62 5.58 -16.35 -35.09
CA SER A 62 6.87 -15.92 -35.66
C SER A 62 6.71 -15.16 -36.97
N ARG A 63 5.80 -15.58 -37.85
CA ARG A 63 5.47 -14.82 -39.07
C ARG A 63 4.89 -13.45 -38.76
N GLN A 64 4.06 -13.34 -37.73
CA GLN A 64 3.51 -12.06 -37.31
C GLN A 64 4.59 -11.14 -36.75
N LEU A 65 5.50 -11.67 -35.94
CA LEU A 65 6.64 -10.90 -35.42
C LEU A 65 7.57 -10.43 -36.53
N ALA A 66 7.84 -11.26 -37.55
CA ALA A 66 8.57 -10.84 -38.73
C ALA A 66 7.85 -9.70 -39.48
N THR A 67 6.53 -9.77 -39.61
CA THR A 67 5.70 -8.72 -40.21
C THR A 67 5.77 -7.41 -39.41
N TRP A 68 5.88 -7.50 -38.07
CA TRP A 68 6.04 -6.34 -37.19
C TRP A 68 7.48 -5.85 -37.06
N GLY A 69 8.47 -6.52 -37.67
CA GLY A 69 9.89 -6.20 -37.55
C GLY A 69 10.52 -6.58 -36.21
N LEU A 70 9.93 -7.54 -35.49
CA LEU A 70 10.30 -7.98 -34.15
C LEU A 70 10.96 -9.37 -34.15
N THR A 71 11.87 -9.61 -35.10
CA THR A 71 12.51 -10.92 -35.30
C THR A 71 13.32 -11.37 -34.08
N ASP A 72 13.87 -10.43 -33.30
CA ASP A 72 14.67 -10.72 -32.10
C ASP A 72 13.81 -11.33 -30.98
N ALA A 73 12.50 -11.06 -30.97
CA ALA A 73 11.56 -11.61 -30.00
C ALA A 73 10.96 -12.97 -30.43
N ALA A 74 11.30 -13.47 -31.63
CA ALA A 74 10.66 -14.66 -32.20
C ALA A 74 10.93 -15.92 -31.37
N SER A 75 12.19 -16.23 -31.05
CA SER A 75 12.56 -17.45 -30.33
C SER A 75 11.91 -17.54 -28.94
N ILE A 76 11.83 -16.42 -28.22
CA ILE A 76 11.21 -16.34 -26.88
C ILE A 76 9.69 -16.49 -27.01
N THR A 77 9.08 -15.81 -27.98
CA THR A 77 7.64 -15.88 -28.20
C THR A 77 7.21 -17.27 -28.66
N GLU A 78 8.02 -17.98 -29.47
CA GLU A 78 7.74 -19.38 -29.85
C GLU A 78 7.68 -20.30 -28.64
N LEU A 79 8.59 -20.14 -27.67
CA LEU A 79 8.60 -20.93 -26.44
C LEU A 79 7.35 -20.65 -25.60
N VAL A 80 7.03 -19.37 -25.39
CA VAL A 80 5.84 -18.94 -24.63
C VAL A 80 4.54 -19.42 -25.30
N VAL A 81 4.42 -19.26 -26.62
CA VAL A 81 3.27 -19.77 -27.37
C VAL A 81 3.18 -21.29 -27.25
N SER A 82 4.31 -22.01 -27.32
CA SER A 82 4.33 -23.46 -27.16
C SER A 82 3.77 -23.90 -25.82
N GLU A 83 4.22 -23.28 -24.72
CA GLU A 83 3.79 -23.64 -23.37
C GLU A 83 2.34 -23.22 -23.09
N LEU A 84 1.98 -21.97 -23.40
CA LEU A 84 0.65 -21.44 -23.12
C LEU A 84 -0.44 -22.15 -23.94
N VAL A 85 -0.21 -22.38 -25.24
CA VAL A 85 -1.16 -23.09 -26.10
C VAL A 85 -1.24 -24.57 -25.72
N THR A 86 -0.12 -25.22 -25.39
CA THR A 86 -0.13 -26.61 -24.92
C THR A 86 -0.95 -26.75 -23.63
N ASN A 87 -0.79 -25.82 -22.70
CA ASN A 87 -1.58 -25.81 -21.46
C ASN A 87 -3.06 -25.57 -21.72
N ALA A 88 -3.42 -24.64 -22.61
CA ALA A 88 -4.80 -24.39 -22.98
C ALA A 88 -5.45 -25.61 -23.67
N ILE A 89 -4.71 -26.34 -24.52
CA ILE A 89 -5.21 -27.56 -25.16
C ILE A 89 -5.36 -28.71 -24.15
N ARG A 90 -4.45 -28.83 -23.19
CA ARG A 90 -4.46 -29.95 -22.21
C ARG A 90 -5.44 -29.74 -21.06
N TYR A 91 -5.65 -28.49 -20.65
CA TYR A 91 -6.33 -28.17 -19.38
C TYR A 91 -7.46 -27.14 -19.53
N GLY A 92 -7.59 -26.50 -20.69
CA GLY A 92 -8.62 -25.48 -20.96
C GLY A 92 -9.79 -26.01 -21.78
N ASP A 93 -10.85 -25.21 -21.87
CA ASP A 93 -12.04 -25.52 -22.64
C ASP A 93 -12.06 -24.77 -23.98
N ALA A 94 -12.60 -25.40 -25.04
CA ALA A 94 -12.78 -24.72 -26.33
C ALA A 94 -13.86 -23.61 -26.25
N PRO A 95 -13.73 -22.49 -26.98
CA PRO A 95 -12.68 -22.19 -27.97
C PRO A 95 -11.37 -21.69 -27.36
N ILE A 96 -10.25 -22.11 -27.94
CA ILE A 96 -8.91 -21.62 -27.59
C ILE A 96 -8.57 -20.43 -28.51
N GLY A 97 -8.15 -19.32 -27.91
CA GLY A 97 -7.69 -18.13 -28.61
C GLY A 97 -6.21 -17.88 -28.36
N LEU A 98 -5.48 -17.43 -29.37
CA LEU A 98 -4.12 -16.87 -29.25
C LEU A 98 -4.14 -15.43 -29.76
N ARG A 99 -3.60 -14.51 -28.97
CA ARG A 99 -3.45 -13.11 -29.35
C ARG A 99 -2.04 -12.63 -29.07
N LEU A 100 -1.46 -11.94 -30.05
CA LEU A 100 -0.27 -11.12 -29.85
C LEU A 100 -0.69 -9.65 -29.88
N ILE A 101 -0.20 -8.88 -28.93
CA ILE A 101 -0.48 -7.46 -28.80
C ILE A 101 0.85 -6.70 -28.76
N ARG A 102 1.02 -5.78 -29.70
CA ARG A 102 2.18 -4.88 -29.83
C ARG A 102 1.79 -3.50 -29.30
N ASP A 103 2.22 -3.21 -28.09
CA ASP A 103 2.18 -1.86 -27.52
C ASP A 103 3.62 -1.42 -27.18
N ARG A 104 3.87 -0.83 -26.00
CA ARG A 104 5.23 -0.58 -25.49
C ARG A 104 6.01 -1.87 -25.23
N THR A 105 5.29 -2.96 -25.02
CA THR A 105 5.81 -4.31 -24.88
C THR A 105 5.05 -5.26 -25.79
N LEU A 106 5.68 -6.38 -26.12
CA LEU A 106 5.01 -7.50 -26.78
C LEU A 106 4.32 -8.36 -25.72
N ILE A 107 3.02 -8.53 -25.87
CA ILE A 107 2.18 -9.34 -24.99
C ILE A 107 1.67 -10.53 -25.78
N CYS A 108 1.84 -11.73 -25.22
CA CYS A 108 1.23 -12.96 -25.69
C CYS A 108 0.09 -13.36 -24.75
N GLU A 109 -1.09 -13.57 -25.31
CA GLU A 109 -2.30 -13.89 -24.56
C GLU A 109 -2.91 -15.17 -25.13
N VAL A 110 -3.18 -16.15 -24.27
CA VAL A 110 -3.93 -17.37 -24.63
C VAL A 110 -5.19 -17.43 -23.77
N SER A 111 -6.33 -17.58 -24.43
CA SER A 111 -7.64 -17.65 -23.77
C SER A 111 -8.33 -18.99 -24.01
N ASP A 112 -9.13 -19.43 -23.05
CA ASP A 112 -9.97 -20.62 -23.12
C ASP A 112 -11.34 -20.37 -22.45
N ALA A 113 -12.32 -21.25 -22.67
CA ALA A 113 -13.69 -21.07 -22.19
C ALA A 113 -13.91 -21.48 -20.71
N SER A 114 -12.87 -21.96 -20.01
CA SER A 114 -13.01 -22.39 -18.62
C SER A 114 -13.23 -21.19 -17.70
N SER A 115 -13.90 -21.42 -16.56
CA SER A 115 -14.26 -20.38 -15.59
C SER A 115 -13.56 -20.55 -14.23
N THR A 116 -12.41 -21.23 -14.20
CA THR A 116 -11.70 -21.57 -12.95
C THR A 116 -10.37 -20.81 -12.83
N SER A 117 -10.09 -20.19 -11.68
CA SER A 117 -8.72 -19.78 -11.32
C SER A 117 -7.80 -21.02 -11.23
N PRO A 118 -6.47 -20.91 -11.46
CA PRO A 118 -5.60 -22.09 -11.56
C PRO A 118 -5.65 -22.95 -10.29
N PRO A 119 -5.72 -24.29 -10.40
CA PRO A 119 -5.42 -25.15 -9.27
C PRO A 119 -3.93 -25.03 -8.94
N SER A 120 -3.61 -24.76 -7.67
CA SER A 120 -2.28 -24.91 -7.11
C SER A 120 -1.74 -26.31 -7.43
N ALA A 121 -0.51 -26.38 -7.96
CA ALA A 121 0.13 -27.63 -8.36
C ALA A 121 0.18 -28.66 -7.21
N PRO A 122 -0.08 -29.97 -7.45
CA PRO A 122 0.13 -31.01 -6.45
C PRO A 122 1.63 -31.26 -6.27
N GLY A 123 2.09 -31.29 -5.01
CA GLY A 123 3.45 -31.65 -4.66
C GLY A 123 3.82 -33.10 -5.06
N PRO A 124 5.13 -33.43 -5.11
CA PRO A 124 5.59 -34.73 -5.59
C PRO A 124 5.23 -35.86 -4.62
N HIS A 125 4.37 -36.78 -5.07
CA HIS A 125 4.05 -38.00 -4.34
C HIS A 125 5.22 -38.99 -4.34
N LEU A 126 5.77 -39.24 -3.16
CA LEU A 126 6.66 -40.38 -2.88
C LEU A 126 5.83 -41.68 -2.93
N ARG A 127 6.21 -42.59 -3.83
CA ARG A 127 5.67 -43.96 -3.87
C ARG A 127 5.90 -44.67 -2.54
N ARG A 128 4.85 -45.25 -1.94
CA ARG A 128 4.99 -46.35 -0.98
C ARG A 128 4.05 -47.50 -1.35
N ARG A 129 4.64 -48.69 -1.49
CA ARG A 129 4.04 -49.99 -1.84
C ARG A 129 3.55 -50.71 -0.57
N GLY A 130 2.39 -51.38 -0.66
CA GLY A 130 1.93 -52.52 0.16
C GLY A 130 1.36 -52.17 1.54
N THR A 131 0.25 -52.71 2.04
CA THR A 131 -0.39 -54.03 1.82
C THR A 131 -1.87 -54.05 2.28
N ARG A 132 -2.72 -54.80 1.56
CA ARG A 132 -3.98 -55.55 1.91
C ARG A 132 -4.63 -55.29 3.30
N THR A 133 -5.95 -55.09 3.43
CA THR A 133 -7.06 -56.10 3.36
C THR A 133 -8.45 -55.43 3.37
N ALA A 134 -9.41 -55.88 2.52
CA ALA A 134 -10.75 -56.48 2.82
C ALA A 134 -11.71 -55.63 3.70
N HIS A 135 -13.00 -55.41 3.45
CA HIS A 135 -14.11 -56.07 2.74
C HIS A 135 -15.23 -54.99 2.62
N GLY A 136 -15.98 -54.89 1.53
CA GLY A 136 -17.36 -55.37 1.51
C GLY A 136 -18.36 -54.25 1.15
N ASP A 137 -18.91 -54.34 -0.05
CA ASP A 137 -20.21 -53.79 -0.48
C ASP A 137 -21.10 -55.05 -0.71
N PRO A 138 -22.46 -55.02 -0.68
CA PRO A 138 -23.27 -54.11 -1.53
C PRO A 138 -24.70 -53.76 -1.03
N ALA A 139 -25.38 -52.78 -1.65
CA ALA A 139 -26.83 -52.85 -1.92
C ALA A 139 -27.33 -51.79 -2.94
N ASP A 140 -28.21 -52.26 -3.82
CA ASP A 140 -28.82 -51.68 -5.03
C ASP A 140 -30.20 -50.98 -4.70
N PRO A 141 -31.11 -50.61 -5.63
CA PRO A 141 -31.41 -49.20 -5.96
C PRO A 141 -32.92 -48.82 -5.98
N ARG A 142 -33.20 -47.55 -6.31
CA ARG A 142 -34.41 -46.97 -6.96
C ARG A 142 -35.70 -46.65 -6.15
N LEU A 143 -36.25 -45.48 -6.57
CA LEU A 143 -37.60 -44.87 -6.40
C LEU A 143 -37.82 -44.12 -5.06
N GLY A 144 -38.18 -42.83 -4.99
CA GLY A 144 -38.56 -41.82 -5.98
C GLY A 144 -39.69 -40.92 -5.42
N HIS A 145 -39.41 -39.65 -5.11
CA HIS A 145 -40.23 -38.43 -5.38
C HIS A 145 -39.78 -37.19 -4.54
N PRO A 146 -40.01 -35.95 -5.03
CA PRO A 146 -39.28 -34.71 -4.70
C PRO A 146 -40.19 -33.64 -4.02
N PRO A 147 -39.88 -32.33 -4.05
CA PRO A 147 -38.94 -31.60 -3.19
C PRO A 147 -39.62 -30.44 -2.41
N HIS A 148 -38.84 -29.71 -1.57
CA HIS A 148 -38.92 -28.28 -1.18
C HIS A 148 -38.58 -28.06 0.32
N PRO A 149 -38.11 -26.87 0.74
CA PRO A 149 -37.03 -26.06 0.18
C PRO A 149 -36.01 -25.63 1.27
N HIS A 150 -34.72 -25.57 0.95
CA HIS A 150 -33.69 -25.01 1.82
C HIS A 150 -33.32 -23.58 1.41
N ARG A 151 -33.51 -22.67 2.37
CA ARG A 151 -32.72 -21.49 2.75
C ARG A 151 -31.88 -20.78 1.67
N GLN A 152 -32.26 -19.52 1.45
CA GLN A 152 -31.41 -18.45 0.93
C GLN A 152 -30.19 -18.24 1.84
N ASP A 153 -29.00 -18.32 1.26
CA ASP A 153 -27.82 -17.63 1.77
C ASP A 153 -27.69 -16.29 1.03
N HIS A 154 -27.87 -15.20 1.77
CA HIS A 154 -27.58 -13.84 1.34
C HIS A 154 -26.06 -13.60 1.38
N LEU A 155 -25.39 -13.77 0.25
CA LEU A 155 -24.13 -13.09 -0.05
C LEU A 155 -24.05 -12.84 -1.56
N GLY A 156 -24.34 -11.60 -1.96
CA GLY A 156 -24.19 -11.10 -3.32
C GLY A 156 -22.72 -11.03 -3.76
N ARG A 157 -22.12 -12.20 -4.04
CA ARG A 157 -20.92 -12.29 -4.86
C ARG A 157 -21.34 -12.38 -6.32
N THR A 158 -21.22 -11.28 -7.05
CA THR A 158 -21.17 -11.34 -8.51
C THR A 158 -19.83 -11.98 -8.91
N THR A 159 -19.86 -13.24 -9.31
CA THR A 159 -18.74 -13.91 -9.97
C THR A 159 -18.61 -13.39 -11.40
N SER A 160 -17.42 -12.92 -11.78
CA SER A 160 -17.10 -12.58 -13.17
C SER A 160 -17.16 -13.85 -14.03
N THR A 161 -18.24 -14.06 -14.76
CA THR A 161 -18.37 -15.11 -15.79
C THR A 161 -17.80 -14.60 -17.11
N GLY A 162 -16.47 -14.69 -17.26
CA GLY A 162 -15.75 -14.37 -18.49
C GLY A 162 -14.72 -15.45 -18.82
N PRO A 163 -14.32 -15.58 -20.11
CA PRO A 163 -13.34 -16.57 -20.54
C PRO A 163 -12.01 -16.38 -19.81
N ARG A 164 -11.40 -17.50 -19.42
CA ARG A 164 -10.10 -17.49 -18.75
C ARG A 164 -9.03 -17.05 -19.73
N THR A 165 -8.25 -16.06 -19.33
CA THR A 165 -7.22 -15.44 -20.18
C THR A 165 -5.89 -15.48 -19.43
N MET A 166 -4.87 -16.12 -20.01
CA MET A 166 -3.51 -16.15 -19.50
C MET A 166 -2.64 -15.21 -20.33
N THR A 167 -1.94 -14.29 -19.66
CA THR A 167 -1.17 -13.22 -20.30
C THR A 167 0.29 -13.27 -19.88
N GLU A 168 1.20 -13.27 -20.84
CA GLU A 168 2.64 -13.25 -20.62
C GLU A 168 3.31 -12.16 -21.47
N ARG A 169 4.22 -11.39 -20.87
CA ARG A 169 4.98 -10.34 -21.55
C ARG A 169 6.31 -10.89 -22.01
N THR A 170 6.64 -10.75 -23.29
CA THR A 170 7.78 -11.45 -23.90
C THR A 170 8.95 -10.55 -24.31
N ALA A 171 8.74 -9.26 -24.56
CA ALA A 171 9.83 -8.32 -24.88
C ALA A 171 9.47 -6.84 -24.70
N ASN A 172 10.45 -6.01 -24.32
CA ASN A 172 10.37 -4.55 -24.32
C ASN A 172 10.78 -4.01 -25.70
N LEU A 173 9.94 -3.18 -26.32
CA LEU A 173 10.18 -2.62 -27.66
C LEU A 173 10.79 -1.22 -27.56
N ALA A 174 12.04 -1.13 -27.10
CA ALA A 174 12.79 0.14 -27.05
C ALA A 174 13.92 0.15 -28.09
N THR A 175 14.00 1.26 -28.82
CA THR A 175 14.91 1.58 -29.93
C THR A 175 16.40 1.48 -29.56
N GLY A 176 17.18 0.86 -30.45
CA GLY A 176 18.56 0.49 -30.22
C GLY A 176 19.53 1.62 -29.90
N HIS A 177 20.50 1.32 -29.04
CA HIS A 177 21.83 1.92 -28.98
C HIS A 177 22.83 0.80 -28.64
N GLY A 178 23.98 0.83 -29.32
CA GLY A 178 24.91 -0.29 -29.47
C GLY A 178 25.52 -0.80 -28.17
N ALA A 179 25.73 -2.12 -28.15
CA ALA A 179 26.51 -2.82 -27.14
C ALA A 179 27.97 -2.34 -27.14
N GLN A 180 28.41 -1.77 -26.03
CA GLN A 180 29.83 -1.76 -25.67
C GLN A 180 30.06 -2.80 -24.58
N THR A 181 30.89 -3.78 -24.91
CA THR A 181 31.30 -4.86 -24.04
C THR A 181 32.30 -4.35 -22.99
N HIS A 182 31.93 -4.39 -21.72
CA HIS A 182 32.88 -4.34 -20.61
C HIS A 182 32.97 -5.71 -19.94
N SER A 183 34.14 -6.32 -20.08
CA SER A 183 34.57 -7.52 -19.38
C SER A 183 34.83 -7.24 -17.90
N GLY A 184 34.30 -8.05 -16.98
CA GLY A 184 34.87 -8.14 -15.62
C GLY A 184 33.94 -8.32 -14.42
N ALA A 185 32.89 -9.15 -14.50
CA ALA A 185 32.25 -9.88 -13.39
C ALA A 185 31.20 -10.79 -14.03
N ALA A 186 30.91 -11.97 -13.47
CA ALA A 186 29.78 -12.77 -13.95
C ALA A 186 28.54 -11.88 -14.03
N ALA A 187 27.98 -11.71 -15.24
CA ALA A 187 26.85 -10.82 -15.47
C ALA A 187 25.70 -11.25 -14.54
N ARG A 188 25.42 -10.45 -13.51
CA ARG A 188 24.15 -10.54 -12.82
C ARG A 188 23.12 -10.14 -13.85
N ASP A 189 22.19 -11.04 -14.18
CA ASP A 189 20.97 -10.65 -14.88
C ASP A 189 20.21 -9.70 -13.95
N LEU A 190 20.41 -8.40 -14.18
CA LEU A 190 19.67 -7.36 -13.51
C LEU A 190 18.25 -7.35 -14.06
N THR A 191 17.29 -7.32 -13.16
CA THR A 191 15.86 -7.24 -13.48
C THR A 191 15.43 -5.83 -13.84
N HIS A 192 16.29 -4.83 -13.59
CA HIS A 192 15.95 -3.40 -13.68
C HIS A 192 14.68 -3.07 -12.91
N THR A 193 14.46 -3.78 -11.79
CA THR A 193 13.29 -3.60 -10.94
C THR A 193 13.72 -3.42 -9.50
N LEU A 194 13.23 -2.38 -8.83
CA LEU A 194 13.32 -2.23 -7.37
C LEU A 194 12.00 -2.67 -6.74
N ALA A 195 12.05 -3.22 -5.53
CA ALA A 195 10.85 -3.43 -4.72
C ALA A 195 10.68 -2.34 -3.66
N LEU A 196 9.45 -1.92 -3.42
CA LEU A 196 9.06 -1.17 -2.22
C LEU A 196 8.21 -2.07 -1.33
N LEU A 197 8.72 -2.39 -0.14
CA LEU A 197 7.95 -3.07 0.90
C LEU A 197 7.17 -2.03 1.70
N TYR A 198 5.85 -2.08 1.59
CA TYR A 198 4.94 -1.21 2.32
C TYR A 198 3.95 -2.05 3.14
N PRO A 199 3.44 -1.55 4.26
CA PRO A 199 2.40 -2.25 5.00
C PRO A 199 1.12 -2.34 4.14
N PRO A 200 0.41 -3.48 4.13
CA PRO A 200 -0.90 -3.55 3.47
C PRO A 200 -1.90 -2.61 4.15
N SER A 201 -2.91 -2.20 3.39
CA SER A 201 -4.04 -1.41 3.88
C SER A 201 -4.60 -2.02 5.17
N GLY A 202 -4.73 -1.20 6.21
CA GLY A 202 -5.18 -1.62 7.54
C GLY A 202 -6.63 -2.13 7.56
N ALA A 203 -7.25 -2.17 8.74
CA ALA A 203 -8.61 -2.67 8.92
C ALA A 203 -9.64 -1.97 7.98
N ASN A 204 -9.45 -0.68 7.72
CA ASN A 204 -10.34 0.13 6.89
C ASN A 204 -10.04 0.05 5.38
N ARG A 205 -9.06 -0.78 4.96
CA ARG A 205 -8.67 -0.96 3.54
C ARG A 205 -8.24 0.33 2.82
N ASP A 206 -7.94 1.39 3.56
CA ASP A 206 -7.44 2.65 3.03
C ASP A 206 -5.93 2.77 3.21
N TYR A 207 -5.32 3.56 2.32
CA TYR A 207 -3.91 3.96 2.39
C TYR A 207 -3.83 5.43 2.81
N PRO A 208 -3.20 5.75 3.95
CA PRO A 208 -2.95 7.12 4.36
C PRO A 208 -2.26 7.94 3.25
N PRO A 209 -2.62 9.23 3.06
CA PRO A 209 -2.02 10.09 2.05
C PRO A 209 -0.48 10.11 2.08
N VAL A 210 0.11 10.09 3.29
CA VAL A 210 1.56 10.03 3.47
C VAL A 210 2.18 8.77 2.83
N GLN A 211 1.55 7.60 2.95
CA GLN A 211 2.05 6.36 2.34
C GLN A 211 2.02 6.44 0.82
N LEU A 212 0.93 6.96 0.24
CA LEU A 212 0.82 7.15 -1.20
C LEU A 212 1.85 8.17 -1.72
N ALA A 213 2.17 9.19 -0.94
CA ALA A 213 3.24 10.15 -1.28
C ALA A 213 4.62 9.47 -1.34
N PHE A 214 4.91 8.54 -0.43
CA PHE A 214 6.13 7.72 -0.50
C PHE A 214 6.15 6.82 -1.72
N VAL A 215 5.06 6.09 -2.00
CA VAL A 215 4.93 5.22 -3.18
C VAL A 215 5.18 6.01 -4.47
N GLY A 216 4.51 7.15 -4.63
CA GLY A 216 4.68 8.03 -5.79
C GLY A 216 6.12 8.55 -5.89
N GLY A 217 6.67 9.07 -4.79
CA GLY A 217 8.04 9.60 -4.79
C GLY A 217 9.12 8.56 -5.10
N VAL A 218 8.95 7.32 -4.63
CA VAL A 218 9.88 6.21 -4.92
C VAL A 218 9.75 5.81 -6.38
N ALA A 219 8.52 5.67 -6.90
CA ALA A 219 8.29 5.31 -8.30
C ALA A 219 8.86 6.36 -9.27
N GLU A 220 8.58 7.64 -9.01
CA GLU A 220 9.10 8.75 -9.81
C GLU A 220 10.63 8.77 -9.81
N THR A 221 11.26 8.61 -8.64
CA THR A 221 12.73 8.63 -8.56
C THR A 221 13.35 7.36 -9.14
N ALA A 222 12.80 6.17 -8.92
CA ALA A 222 13.33 4.93 -9.50
C ALA A 222 13.34 5.00 -11.04
N THR A 223 12.30 5.61 -11.63
CA THR A 223 12.19 5.80 -13.08
C THR A 223 13.33 6.66 -13.64
N THR A 224 13.82 7.67 -12.89
CA THR A 224 14.95 8.51 -13.36
C THR A 224 16.26 7.72 -13.45
N TYR A 225 16.37 6.62 -12.71
CA TYR A 225 17.49 5.67 -12.75
C TYR A 225 17.24 4.48 -13.70
N GLY A 226 16.12 4.46 -14.42
CA GLY A 226 15.77 3.37 -15.34
C GLY A 226 15.33 2.09 -14.64
N TYR A 227 14.82 2.19 -13.41
CA TYR A 227 14.24 1.06 -12.68
C TYR A 227 12.70 1.11 -12.70
N ASP A 228 12.08 -0.03 -12.97
CA ASP A 228 10.67 -0.27 -12.66
C ASP A 228 10.48 -0.47 -11.14
N LEU A 229 9.26 -0.21 -10.64
CA LEU A 229 8.93 -0.41 -9.23
C LEU A 229 7.92 -1.56 -9.06
N LEU A 230 8.31 -2.56 -8.27
CA LEU A 230 7.43 -3.61 -7.77
C LEU A 230 6.91 -3.24 -6.37
N LEU A 231 5.60 -3.06 -6.25
CA LEU A 231 4.94 -2.84 -4.97
C LEU A 231 4.61 -4.18 -4.31
N THR A 232 5.19 -4.41 -3.13
CA THR A 232 4.98 -5.67 -2.39
C THR A 232 4.41 -5.36 -1.00
N PRO A 233 3.10 -5.56 -0.77
CA PRO A 233 2.54 -5.44 0.57
C PRO A 233 3.16 -6.51 1.47
N CYS A 234 3.75 -6.09 2.60
CA CYS A 234 4.48 -7.01 3.47
C CYS A 234 4.39 -6.56 4.93
N LYS A 235 3.79 -7.41 5.78
CA LYS A 235 3.72 -7.18 7.24
C LYS A 235 4.89 -7.78 8.01
N SER A 236 5.55 -8.79 7.46
CA SER A 236 6.52 -9.61 8.18
C SER A 236 7.53 -10.27 7.23
N GLY A 237 8.75 -10.47 7.71
CA GLY A 237 9.79 -11.26 7.02
C GLY A 237 9.44 -12.74 6.80
N LYS A 238 8.32 -13.22 7.36
CA LYS A 238 7.77 -14.56 7.12
C LYS A 238 6.79 -14.62 5.95
N ASP A 239 6.43 -13.48 5.36
CA ASP A 239 5.49 -13.42 4.25
C ASP A 239 6.00 -14.25 3.04
N PRO A 240 5.24 -15.27 2.58
CA PRO A 240 5.68 -16.14 1.50
C PRO A 240 5.97 -15.41 0.18
N ALA A 241 5.19 -14.38 -0.16
CA ALA A 241 5.37 -13.63 -1.40
C ALA A 241 6.67 -12.79 -1.33
N PHE A 242 6.92 -12.18 -0.18
CA PHE A 242 8.17 -11.46 0.09
C PHE A 242 9.39 -12.39 0.01
N ARG A 243 9.37 -13.52 0.73
CA ARG A 243 10.48 -14.48 0.74
C ARG A 243 10.75 -15.05 -0.65
N ARG A 244 9.67 -15.35 -1.40
CA ARG A 244 9.76 -15.81 -2.79
C ARG A 244 10.41 -14.77 -3.70
N MET A 245 10.01 -13.50 -3.60
CA MET A 245 10.61 -12.40 -4.37
C MET A 245 12.12 -12.28 -4.13
N VAL A 246 12.55 -12.41 -2.87
CA VAL A 246 13.96 -12.38 -2.48
C VAL A 246 14.70 -13.63 -2.98
N SER A 247 14.16 -14.83 -2.75
CA SER A 247 14.82 -16.10 -3.11
C SER A 247 14.94 -16.29 -4.62
N GLU A 248 13.91 -15.89 -5.38
CA GLU A 248 13.88 -15.98 -6.84
C GLU A 248 14.59 -14.79 -7.51
N ARG A 249 15.15 -13.85 -6.73
CA ARG A 249 15.84 -12.64 -7.23
C ARG A 249 15.01 -11.89 -8.28
N ARG A 250 13.72 -11.70 -8.02
CA ARG A 250 12.78 -11.02 -8.94
C ARG A 250 12.97 -9.51 -9.03
N VAL A 251 13.81 -8.94 -8.17
CA VAL A 251 14.16 -7.53 -8.09
C VAL A 251 15.65 -7.41 -7.81
N ASP A 252 16.24 -6.25 -8.10
CA ASP A 252 17.66 -5.98 -7.89
C ASP A 252 17.95 -5.47 -6.48
N GLY A 253 17.00 -4.75 -5.89
CA GLY A 253 17.09 -4.14 -4.58
C GLY A 253 15.73 -3.93 -3.92
N VAL A 254 15.73 -3.81 -2.60
CA VAL A 254 14.51 -3.61 -1.80
C VAL A 254 14.62 -2.32 -0.99
N ILE A 255 13.60 -1.47 -1.06
CA ILE A 255 13.40 -0.33 -0.17
C ILE A 255 12.34 -0.74 0.86
N VAL A 256 12.70 -0.71 2.14
CA VAL A 256 11.78 -1.05 3.24
C VAL A 256 11.27 0.23 3.89
N MET A 257 9.95 0.45 3.87
CA MET A 257 9.32 1.55 4.60
C MET A 257 8.53 1.06 5.82
N GLU A 258 8.19 2.03 6.68
CA GLU A 258 7.58 1.80 8.00
C GLU A 258 8.36 0.82 8.84
N VAL A 259 9.61 1.17 9.07
CA VAL A 259 10.57 0.33 9.78
C VAL A 259 10.23 0.28 11.26
N ARG A 260 10.26 -0.93 11.82
CA ARG A 260 10.16 -1.17 13.26
C ARG A 260 11.54 -1.18 13.89
N ARG A 261 11.59 -0.93 15.20
CA ARG A 261 12.82 -1.04 16.01
C ARG A 261 13.42 -2.43 15.95
N GLU A 262 12.58 -3.47 15.91
CA GLU A 262 13.00 -4.85 15.66
C GLU A 262 12.22 -5.36 14.45
N ASP A 263 12.82 -5.29 13.27
CA ASP A 263 12.15 -5.59 12.00
C ASP A 263 12.59 -6.92 11.37
N ASP A 264 11.72 -7.92 11.42
CA ASP A 264 11.97 -9.24 10.83
C ASP A 264 12.14 -9.22 9.29
N ARG A 265 11.65 -8.18 8.60
CA ARG A 265 11.88 -7.98 7.15
C ARG A 265 13.34 -7.64 6.88
N ILE A 266 13.91 -6.76 7.72
CA ILE A 266 15.33 -6.34 7.65
C ILE A 266 16.23 -7.51 8.02
N GLN A 267 15.89 -8.25 9.08
CA GLN A 267 16.61 -9.46 9.47
C GLN A 267 16.70 -10.45 8.29
N HIS A 268 15.56 -10.73 7.63
CA HIS A 268 15.55 -11.66 6.50
C HIS A 268 16.42 -11.20 5.32
N LEU A 269 16.38 -9.92 4.96
CA LEU A 269 17.19 -9.36 3.87
C LEU A 269 18.69 -9.42 4.21
N THR A 270 19.02 -9.19 5.48
CA THR A 270 20.39 -9.25 5.99
C THR A 270 20.93 -10.67 5.93
N GLU A 271 20.16 -11.65 6.44
CA GLU A 271 20.50 -13.09 6.39
C GLU A 271 20.64 -13.60 4.94
N ALA A 272 19.82 -13.10 4.02
CA ALA A 272 19.89 -13.44 2.60
C ALA A 272 21.03 -12.71 1.84
N ALA A 273 21.77 -11.81 2.51
CA ALA A 273 22.74 -10.90 1.88
C ALA A 273 22.16 -10.18 0.65
N PHE A 274 20.88 -9.80 0.73
CA PHE A 274 20.16 -9.15 -0.36
C PHE A 274 20.40 -7.64 -0.31
N PRO A 275 20.53 -6.92 -1.43
CA PRO A 275 20.68 -5.46 -1.41
C PRO A 275 19.40 -4.76 -0.95
N PHE A 276 19.48 -3.95 0.11
CA PHE A 276 18.35 -3.14 0.56
C PHE A 276 18.80 -1.86 1.26
N VAL A 277 17.86 -0.93 1.36
CA VAL A 277 17.94 0.29 2.17
C VAL A 277 16.60 0.52 2.86
N THR A 278 16.57 1.43 3.83
CA THR A 278 15.37 1.67 4.63
C THR A 278 14.94 3.14 4.67
N ILE A 279 13.63 3.33 4.68
CA ILE A 279 12.98 4.60 5.02
C ILE A 279 12.45 4.42 6.45
N GLY A 280 13.22 4.89 7.42
CA GLY A 280 13.08 4.62 8.84
C GLY A 280 14.28 3.87 9.43
N ARG A 281 14.42 3.95 10.76
CA ARG A 281 15.50 3.31 11.54
C ARG A 281 15.04 2.02 12.24
N ASN A 282 15.90 1.01 12.22
CA ASN A 282 15.80 -0.24 12.98
C ASN A 282 16.98 -0.33 13.97
N SER A 283 16.86 -1.13 15.02
CA SER A 283 18.00 -1.45 15.89
C SER A 283 19.10 -2.15 15.08
N GLY A 284 20.37 -1.77 15.29
CA GLY A 284 21.50 -2.47 14.69
C GLY A 284 21.70 -2.26 13.19
N THR A 285 21.24 -1.14 12.62
CA THR A 285 21.38 -0.82 11.19
C THR A 285 22.74 -0.26 10.76
N ASP A 286 23.81 -0.44 11.53
CA ASP A 286 25.13 0.12 11.19
C ASP A 286 25.67 -0.37 9.83
N GLY A 287 25.15 -1.50 9.33
CA GLY A 287 25.47 -2.09 8.03
C GLY A 287 24.52 -1.74 6.88
N VAL A 288 23.52 -0.87 7.06
CA VAL A 288 22.44 -0.62 6.09
C VAL A 288 22.21 0.87 5.89
N GLY A 289 22.10 1.31 4.63
CA GLY A 289 21.83 2.71 4.32
C GLY A 289 20.39 3.08 4.66
N TRP A 290 20.17 4.24 5.29
CA TRP A 290 18.84 4.68 5.68
C TRP A 290 18.63 6.18 5.58
N VAL A 291 17.37 6.55 5.37
CA VAL A 291 16.85 7.91 5.53
C VAL A 291 15.69 7.90 6.52
N ASP A 292 15.67 8.82 7.46
CA ASP A 292 14.63 8.92 8.47
C ASP A 292 14.39 10.37 8.90
N LEU A 293 13.32 10.62 9.65
CA LEU A 293 13.06 11.90 10.31
C LEU A 293 13.43 11.85 11.78
N ASP A 294 13.82 13.00 12.31
CA ASP A 294 13.98 13.23 13.74
C ASP A 294 12.61 13.38 14.42
N PHE A 295 11.85 12.27 14.51
CA PHE A 295 10.51 12.26 15.10
C PHE A 295 10.50 12.69 16.57
N ALA A 296 11.53 12.31 17.34
CA ALA A 296 11.68 12.75 18.72
C ALA A 296 11.88 14.27 18.80
N GLY A 297 12.79 14.82 17.99
CA GLY A 297 13.01 16.27 17.90
C GLY A 297 11.78 17.03 17.42
N LEU A 298 11.00 16.45 16.49
CA LEU A 298 9.74 17.03 16.02
C LEU A 298 8.66 17.08 17.10
N ALA A 299 8.45 15.97 17.81
CA ALA A 299 7.49 15.91 18.90
C ALA A 299 7.87 16.90 20.02
N SER A 300 9.16 16.92 20.39
CA SER A 300 9.72 17.88 21.36
C SER A 300 9.50 19.33 20.92
N GLY A 301 9.74 19.64 19.64
CA GLY A 301 9.48 20.96 19.07
C GLY A 301 8.02 21.38 19.14
N CYS A 302 7.08 20.44 18.92
CA CYS A 302 5.65 20.71 19.02
C CYS A 302 5.22 21.03 20.46
N VAL A 303 5.73 20.28 21.44
CA VAL A 303 5.50 20.56 22.86
C VAL A 303 6.05 21.94 23.24
N ARG A 304 7.29 22.25 22.83
CA ARG A 304 7.92 23.55 23.11
C ARG A 304 7.10 24.71 22.56
N HIS A 305 6.66 24.61 21.31
CA HIS A 305 5.80 25.61 20.66
C HIS A 305 4.52 25.88 21.46
N LEU A 306 3.83 24.83 21.92
CA LEU A 306 2.61 24.99 22.71
C LEU A 306 2.89 25.60 24.10
N THR A 307 3.98 25.20 24.76
CA THR A 307 4.37 25.76 26.05
C THR A 307 4.72 27.26 25.95
N GLU A 308 5.40 27.67 24.87
CA GLU A 308 5.72 29.07 24.54
C GLU A 308 4.45 29.91 24.31
N LEU A 309 3.38 29.30 23.78
CA LEU A 309 2.05 29.92 23.66
C LEU A 309 1.29 29.99 25.00
N GLY A 310 1.84 29.44 26.08
CA GLY A 310 1.27 29.50 27.43
C GLY A 310 0.46 28.26 27.84
N HIS A 311 0.40 27.21 27.02
CA HIS A 311 -0.30 25.98 27.38
C HIS A 311 0.39 25.27 28.55
N ARG A 312 -0.41 24.68 29.45
CA ARG A 312 0.03 23.94 30.64
C ARG A 312 -0.57 22.54 30.77
N SER A 313 -1.67 22.27 30.07
CA SER A 313 -2.19 20.92 29.88
C SER A 313 -2.20 20.60 28.38
N ILE A 314 -1.33 19.67 28.00
CA ILE A 314 -1.04 19.29 26.62
C ILE A 314 -1.26 17.77 26.51
N ALA A 315 -2.19 17.36 25.65
CA ALA A 315 -2.38 15.94 25.33
C ALA A 315 -1.51 15.53 24.14
N PHE A 316 -0.97 14.31 24.17
CA PHE A 316 -0.26 13.73 23.03
C PHE A 316 -1.10 12.61 22.40
N VAL A 317 -1.61 12.81 21.19
CA VAL A 317 -2.36 11.78 20.46
C VAL A 317 -1.41 11.01 19.56
N ASN A 318 -1.29 9.71 19.77
CA ASN A 318 -0.39 8.83 19.01
C ASN A 318 -1.18 7.75 18.25
N LYS A 319 -0.46 6.90 17.51
CA LYS A 319 -0.99 5.67 16.91
C LYS A 319 -1.57 4.72 17.96
N SER A 320 -2.31 3.72 17.48
CA SER A 320 -2.93 2.71 18.35
C SER A 320 -1.88 1.95 19.16
N GLU A 321 -2.28 1.41 20.31
CA GLU A 321 -1.38 0.62 21.17
C GLU A 321 -0.74 -0.54 20.41
N GLN A 322 -1.48 -1.18 19.50
CA GLN A 322 -0.96 -2.24 18.67
C GLN A 322 0.23 -1.78 17.80
N ILE A 323 0.13 -0.58 17.20
CA ILE A 323 1.20 -0.03 16.35
C ILE A 323 2.39 0.42 17.20
N ILE A 324 2.15 1.05 18.35
CA ILE A 324 3.21 1.42 19.31
C ILE A 324 3.97 0.16 19.76
N ASN A 325 3.23 -0.87 20.21
CA ASN A 325 3.80 -2.13 20.69
C ASN A 325 4.50 -2.94 19.60
N SER A 326 4.20 -2.69 18.32
CA SER A 326 4.93 -3.27 17.19
C SER A 326 6.35 -2.70 17.04
N GLY A 327 6.68 -1.62 17.78
CA GLY A 327 7.95 -0.93 17.72
C GLY A 327 8.10 -0.03 16.49
N TYR A 328 7.00 0.43 15.88
CA TYR A 328 7.08 1.31 14.72
C TYR A 328 7.76 2.64 15.08
N GLY A 329 8.88 2.95 14.41
CA GLY A 329 9.78 4.05 14.79
C GLY A 329 9.09 5.41 14.88
N TYR A 330 8.16 5.71 13.97
CA TYR A 330 7.35 6.93 13.99
C TYR A 330 6.58 7.11 15.30
N ALA A 331 5.91 6.06 15.76
CA ALA A 331 5.08 6.10 16.97
C ALA A 331 5.92 6.06 18.24
N LEU A 332 7.00 5.26 18.25
CA LEU A 332 7.86 5.07 19.41
C LEU A 332 8.71 6.31 19.70
N LEU A 333 9.47 6.79 18.69
CA LEU A 333 10.37 7.94 18.85
C LEU A 333 9.59 9.24 19.10
N GLY A 334 8.41 9.37 18.49
CA GLY A 334 7.49 10.47 18.77
C GLY A 334 7.04 10.49 20.23
N ASN A 335 6.70 9.33 20.78
CA ASN A 335 6.30 9.20 22.18
C ASN A 335 7.45 9.53 23.14
N GLU A 336 8.66 9.02 22.85
CA GLU A 336 9.88 9.32 23.61
C GLU A 336 10.14 10.83 23.63
N GLY A 337 10.23 11.48 22.45
CA GLY A 337 10.52 12.91 22.36
C GLY A 337 9.42 13.82 22.96
N CYS A 338 8.15 13.41 22.86
CA CYS A 338 7.06 14.14 23.52
C CYS A 338 7.16 14.03 25.05
N THR A 339 7.39 12.83 25.56
CA THR A 339 7.47 12.55 27.01
C THR A 339 8.66 13.26 27.64
N GLU A 340 9.83 13.18 26.99
CA GLU A 340 11.04 13.89 27.42
C GLU A 340 10.79 15.41 27.47
N ALA A 341 10.24 15.99 26.40
CA ALA A 341 9.98 17.43 26.36
C ALA A 341 8.95 17.90 27.39
N MET A 342 7.90 17.11 27.65
CA MET A 342 6.92 17.41 28.69
C MET A 342 7.57 17.36 30.08
N THR A 343 8.43 16.37 30.33
CA THR A 343 9.18 16.24 31.59
C THR A 343 10.14 17.41 31.80
N GLU A 344 10.87 17.83 30.77
CA GLU A 344 11.77 18.99 30.81
C GLU A 344 11.05 20.32 31.10
N MET A 345 9.75 20.39 30.83
CA MET A 345 8.92 21.59 31.03
C MET A 345 8.00 21.50 32.25
N ASP A 346 8.23 20.53 33.13
CA ASP A 346 7.41 20.26 34.33
C ASP A 346 5.91 20.03 34.00
N LEU A 347 5.63 19.45 32.84
CA LEU A 347 4.29 19.07 32.39
C LEU A 347 4.04 17.58 32.65
N THR A 348 2.80 17.23 32.98
CA THR A 348 2.41 15.82 33.09
C THR A 348 2.25 15.22 31.71
N ALA A 349 3.12 14.28 31.35
CA ALA A 349 3.04 13.59 30.07
C ALA A 349 1.84 12.65 30.03
N ARG A 350 0.89 12.92 29.13
CA ARG A 350 -0.24 12.02 28.85
C ARG A 350 -0.31 11.69 27.36
N ALA A 351 0.00 10.43 27.04
CA ALA A 351 -0.14 9.87 25.71
C ALA A 351 -1.49 9.16 25.57
N TYR A 352 -2.18 9.45 24.48
CA TYR A 352 -3.49 8.92 24.12
C TYR A 352 -3.36 8.13 22.82
N PRO A 353 -3.26 6.79 22.90
CA PRO A 353 -3.32 5.94 21.72
C PRO A 353 -4.68 6.10 21.02
N SER A 354 -4.67 6.22 19.69
CA SER A 354 -5.90 6.34 18.88
C SER A 354 -5.83 5.46 17.63
N GLY A 355 -7.00 5.01 17.17
CA GLY A 355 -7.17 4.32 15.89
C GLY A 355 -6.88 5.22 14.68
N ASP A 356 -6.89 4.63 13.49
CA ASP A 356 -6.54 5.32 12.24
C ASP A 356 -7.80 5.71 11.43
N ASP A 357 -8.76 6.37 12.09
CA ASP A 357 -9.98 6.84 11.44
C ASP A 357 -10.64 8.02 12.17
N VAL A 358 -11.66 8.58 11.51
CA VAL A 358 -12.42 9.74 11.97
C VAL A 358 -13.16 9.44 13.29
N GLY A 359 -13.68 8.23 13.46
CA GLY A 359 -14.39 7.85 14.70
C GLY A 359 -13.43 7.84 15.89
N ALA A 360 -12.29 7.18 15.72
CA ALA A 360 -11.24 7.14 16.73
C ALA A 360 -10.67 8.53 17.08
N GLY A 361 -10.71 9.47 16.13
CA GLY A 361 -10.36 10.87 16.36
C GLY A 361 -11.39 11.64 17.20
N GLU A 362 -12.68 11.36 17.07
CA GLU A 362 -13.71 11.92 17.95
C GLU A 362 -13.61 11.31 19.36
N ASP A 363 -13.51 9.98 19.44
CA ASP A 363 -13.44 9.23 20.70
C ASP A 363 -12.22 9.63 21.55
N VAL A 364 -11.08 9.92 20.91
CA VAL A 364 -9.87 10.34 21.66
C VAL A 364 -10.04 11.74 22.26
N VAL A 365 -10.75 12.66 21.60
CA VAL A 365 -11.03 13.98 22.17
C VAL A 365 -11.94 13.86 23.39
N GLU A 366 -12.97 13.01 23.30
CA GLU A 366 -13.86 12.75 24.43
C GLU A 366 -13.07 12.22 25.63
N ARG A 367 -12.21 11.22 25.44
CA ARG A 367 -11.34 10.70 26.52
C ARG A 367 -10.39 11.75 27.09
N ILE A 368 -9.76 12.55 26.24
CA ILE A 368 -8.85 13.63 26.70
C ILE A 368 -9.58 14.60 27.63
N LEU A 369 -10.77 15.04 27.23
CA LEU A 369 -11.55 16.01 28.01
C LEU A 369 -12.21 15.39 29.25
N GLN A 370 -12.47 14.08 29.25
CA GLN A 370 -12.93 13.34 30.44
C GLN A 370 -11.81 13.17 31.46
N ASP A 371 -10.61 12.80 31.01
CA ASP A 371 -9.44 12.59 31.88
C ASP A 371 -8.92 13.91 32.45
N ASP A 372 -8.95 14.99 31.65
CA ASP A 372 -8.52 16.32 32.05
C ASP A 372 -9.30 17.43 31.31
N PRO A 373 -10.39 17.94 31.90
CA PRO A 373 -11.19 19.02 31.34
C PRO A 373 -10.42 20.33 31.12
N ALA A 374 -9.26 20.51 31.78
CA ALA A 374 -8.39 21.69 31.66
C ALA A 374 -7.40 21.58 30.49
N THR A 375 -7.40 20.47 29.74
CA THR A 375 -6.61 20.34 28.51
C THR A 375 -7.00 21.43 27.52
N THR A 376 -6.01 22.17 27.00
CA THR A 376 -6.22 23.27 26.04
C THR A 376 -5.41 23.10 24.77
N SER A 377 -4.62 22.03 24.66
CA SER A 377 -3.86 21.78 23.45
C SER A 377 -3.53 20.32 23.26
N LEU A 378 -3.25 19.95 22.01
CA LEU A 378 -2.83 18.60 21.67
C LEU A 378 -1.76 18.59 20.57
N VAL A 379 -0.83 17.65 20.71
CA VAL A 379 0.14 17.26 19.69
C VAL A 379 -0.36 15.96 19.04
N VAL A 380 -0.54 15.95 17.73
CA VAL A 380 -1.07 14.80 16.97
C VAL A 380 0.01 14.15 16.14
N MET A 381 0.40 12.94 16.53
CA MET A 381 1.17 12.01 15.72
C MET A 381 0.28 10.88 15.22
N ASN A 382 -0.85 11.26 14.61
CA ASN A 382 -1.74 10.35 13.91
C ASN A 382 -2.60 11.11 12.90
N GLU A 383 -2.11 11.22 11.65
CA GLU A 383 -2.79 12.00 10.60
C GLU A 383 -4.23 11.52 10.33
N ALA A 384 -4.47 10.21 10.38
CA ALA A 384 -5.77 9.62 10.06
C ALA A 384 -6.87 10.00 11.07
N ALA A 385 -6.49 10.34 12.31
CA ALA A 385 -7.43 10.76 13.35
C ALA A 385 -7.73 12.27 13.32
N LEU A 386 -6.97 13.07 12.56
CA LEU A 386 -7.04 14.53 12.65
C LEU A 386 -8.42 15.11 12.32
N GLU A 387 -9.09 14.60 11.27
CA GLU A 387 -10.44 15.06 10.94
C GLU A 387 -11.42 14.82 12.10
N GLY A 388 -11.36 13.63 12.70
CA GLY A 388 -12.14 13.27 13.88
C GLY A 388 -11.86 14.16 15.07
N ILE A 389 -10.59 14.55 15.27
CA ILE A 389 -10.20 15.47 16.36
C ILE A 389 -10.86 16.85 16.18
N TYR A 390 -10.84 17.43 14.97
CA TYR A 390 -11.51 18.72 14.72
C TYR A 390 -13.02 18.61 14.94
N ARG A 391 -13.63 17.51 14.51
CA ARG A 391 -15.06 17.23 14.73
C ARG A 391 -15.38 17.08 16.22
N GLY A 392 -14.60 16.30 16.95
CA GLY A 392 -14.74 16.09 18.39
C GLY A 392 -14.63 17.39 19.17
N LEU A 393 -13.62 18.21 18.90
CA LEU A 393 -13.45 19.52 19.54
C LEU A 393 -14.67 20.43 19.27
N THR A 394 -15.15 20.46 18.03
CA THR A 394 -16.36 21.22 17.66
C THR A 394 -17.59 20.72 18.42
N ARG A 395 -17.79 19.40 18.56
CA ARG A 395 -18.90 18.80 19.31
C ARG A 395 -18.86 19.16 20.80
N HIS A 396 -17.67 19.29 21.37
CA HIS A 396 -17.46 19.76 22.75
C HIS A 396 -17.41 21.29 22.88
N GLY A 397 -17.76 22.04 21.83
CA GLY A 397 -17.80 23.51 21.86
C GLY A 397 -16.43 24.16 22.02
N ARG A 398 -15.33 23.46 21.69
CA ARG A 398 -13.95 23.97 21.76
C ARG A 398 -13.55 24.51 20.38
N SER A 399 -13.39 25.83 20.27
CA SER A 399 -12.99 26.46 19.01
C SER A 399 -11.47 26.41 18.83
N VAL A 400 -10.98 25.93 17.69
CA VAL A 400 -9.56 26.00 17.34
C VAL A 400 -9.28 27.34 16.60
N PRO A 401 -8.25 28.13 16.96
CA PRO A 401 -7.30 27.96 18.06
C PRO A 401 -7.72 28.63 19.39
N ARG A 402 -8.91 29.27 19.43
CA ARG A 402 -9.31 30.19 20.51
C ARG A 402 -9.37 29.53 21.89
N ASP A 403 -10.02 28.37 21.95
CA ASP A 403 -10.28 27.61 23.18
C ASP A 403 -9.39 26.34 23.23
N PHE A 404 -8.85 25.93 22.08
CA PHE A 404 -8.00 24.75 21.97
C PHE A 404 -6.97 24.87 20.84
N SER A 405 -5.71 24.54 21.11
CA SER A 405 -4.64 24.50 20.08
C SER A 405 -4.40 23.08 19.56
N VAL A 406 -4.24 22.93 18.25
CA VAL A 406 -3.94 21.65 17.60
C VAL A 406 -2.65 21.79 16.79
N VAL A 407 -1.63 21.02 17.10
CA VAL A 407 -0.41 20.88 16.28
C VAL A 407 -0.26 19.43 15.83
N GLY A 408 0.12 19.20 14.58
CA GLY A 408 0.25 17.84 14.04
C GLY A 408 1.61 17.55 13.40
N VAL A 409 1.91 16.26 13.29
CA VAL A 409 2.94 15.74 12.39
C VAL A 409 2.20 15.05 11.26
N ALA A 410 2.20 15.64 10.06
CA ALA A 410 1.31 15.25 8.96
C ALA A 410 1.94 15.49 7.59
N ALA A 411 1.29 15.02 6.52
CA ALA A 411 1.66 15.37 5.16
C ALA A 411 1.14 16.77 4.77
N SER A 412 1.90 17.48 3.94
CA SER A 412 1.75 18.92 3.67
C SER A 412 0.38 19.35 3.12
N ARG A 413 -0.27 18.50 2.32
CA ARG A 413 -1.49 18.88 1.61
C ARG A 413 -2.69 19.01 2.55
N TRP A 414 -2.85 18.07 3.49
CA TRP A 414 -3.98 18.10 4.42
C TRP A 414 -3.90 19.29 5.37
N ALA A 415 -2.68 19.66 5.83
CA ALA A 415 -2.50 20.73 6.80
C ALA A 415 -2.98 22.12 6.31
N GLY A 416 -2.96 22.37 5.00
CA GLY A 416 -3.49 23.61 4.41
C GLY A 416 -4.97 23.57 4.05
N GLU A 417 -5.58 22.38 3.96
CA GLU A 417 -6.94 22.18 3.46
C GLU A 417 -7.98 22.19 4.61
N VAL A 418 -7.56 21.96 5.85
CA VAL A 418 -8.44 22.07 7.02
C VAL A 418 -8.65 23.52 7.48
N SER A 419 -9.78 23.76 8.16
CA SER A 419 -10.15 25.06 8.70
C SER A 419 -10.35 24.99 10.22
N PRO A 420 -9.57 25.75 11.03
CA PRO A 420 -8.40 26.54 10.61
C PRO A 420 -7.24 25.68 10.08
N PRO A 421 -6.39 26.20 9.17
CA PRO A 421 -5.20 25.49 8.70
C PRO A 421 -4.27 25.04 9.82
N LEU A 422 -3.82 23.79 9.75
CA LEU A 422 -3.06 23.09 10.79
C LEU A 422 -1.60 23.57 10.85
N THR A 423 -1.18 24.10 11.99
CA THR A 423 0.24 24.21 12.37
C THR A 423 0.82 22.81 12.44
N ALA A 424 1.81 22.51 11.60
CA ALA A 424 2.29 21.13 11.47
C ALA A 424 3.77 21.03 11.08
N ALA A 425 4.43 19.99 11.57
CA ALA A 425 5.65 19.48 10.97
C ALA A 425 5.30 18.67 9.72
N GLU A 426 5.91 19.01 8.59
CA GLU A 426 5.65 18.34 7.32
C GLU A 426 6.61 17.16 7.13
N ILE A 427 6.06 16.00 6.78
CA ILE A 427 6.84 14.84 6.33
C ILE A 427 7.24 15.07 4.87
N PRO A 428 8.53 15.29 4.54
CA PRO A 428 8.97 15.56 3.18
C PRO A 428 9.11 14.26 2.39
N ALA A 429 7.99 13.55 2.21
CA ALA A 429 7.96 12.20 1.63
C ALA A 429 8.68 12.11 0.27
N LYS A 430 8.54 13.13 -0.59
CA LYS A 430 9.24 13.19 -1.89
C LYS A 430 10.76 13.23 -1.74
N GLU A 431 11.26 14.04 -0.81
CA GLU A 431 12.70 14.16 -0.56
C GLU A 431 13.26 12.87 0.05
N MET A 432 12.55 12.32 1.03
CA MET A 432 12.91 11.04 1.65
C MET A 432 12.90 9.90 0.63
N SER A 433 11.88 9.81 -0.23
CA SER A 433 11.82 8.81 -1.30
C SER A 433 13.00 8.96 -2.26
N ARG A 434 13.33 10.20 -2.66
CA ARG A 434 14.48 10.46 -3.53
C ARG A 434 15.77 9.96 -2.90
N ILE A 435 16.03 10.36 -1.65
CA ILE A 435 17.20 9.94 -0.89
C ILE A 435 17.23 8.40 -0.75
N GLY A 436 16.10 7.77 -0.45
CA GLY A 436 15.99 6.32 -0.33
C GLY A 436 16.38 5.61 -1.63
N VAL A 437 15.91 6.09 -2.78
CA VAL A 437 16.30 5.54 -4.09
C VAL A 437 17.79 5.80 -4.39
N ASP A 438 18.30 7.01 -4.12
CA ASP A 438 19.71 7.34 -4.32
C ASP A 438 20.63 6.39 -3.52
N LEU A 439 20.28 6.13 -2.25
CA LEU A 439 20.98 5.18 -1.39
C LEU A 439 20.90 3.75 -1.93
N MET A 440 19.74 3.34 -2.47
CA MET A 440 19.57 2.01 -3.07
C MET A 440 20.44 1.86 -4.32
N VAL A 441 20.45 2.86 -5.20
CA VAL A 441 21.28 2.84 -6.40
C VAL A 441 22.75 2.81 -6.03
N GLU A 442 23.19 3.65 -5.08
CA GLU A 442 24.57 3.63 -4.54
C GLU A 442 24.93 2.24 -4.01
N ARG A 443 24.00 1.59 -3.30
CA ARG A 443 24.19 0.23 -2.76
C ARG A 443 24.33 -0.83 -3.86
N LEU A 444 23.65 -0.66 -5.00
CA LEU A 444 23.72 -1.58 -6.14
C LEU A 444 24.99 -1.36 -6.98
N THR A 445 25.36 -0.11 -7.24
CA THR A 445 26.51 0.24 -8.10
C THR A 445 27.83 0.17 -7.37
N SER A 446 27.84 0.44 -6.06
CA SER A 446 29.03 0.51 -5.22
C SER A 446 28.89 -0.31 -3.93
N PRO A 447 28.82 -1.66 -4.00
CA PRO A 447 28.54 -2.49 -2.82
C PRO A 447 29.61 -2.45 -1.72
N ALA A 448 30.82 -1.93 -2.03
CA ALA A 448 31.91 -1.77 -1.07
C ALA A 448 31.84 -0.44 -0.30
N SER A 449 30.99 0.50 -0.71
CA SER A 449 30.82 1.78 -0.02
C SER A 449 30.22 1.58 1.37
N SER A 450 30.69 2.36 2.33
CA SER A 450 30.08 2.41 3.66
C SER A 450 28.63 2.90 3.54
N PRO A 451 27.69 2.24 4.23
CA PRO A 451 26.30 2.69 4.27
C PRO A 451 26.19 4.13 4.78
N ARG A 452 25.32 4.91 4.16
CA ARG A 452 25.07 6.30 4.55
C ARG A 452 23.76 6.41 5.32
N HIS A 453 23.79 7.25 6.34
CA HIS A 453 22.72 7.47 7.29
C HIS A 453 22.29 8.94 7.21
N ILE A 454 21.04 9.20 6.83
CA ILE A 454 20.53 10.55 6.61
C ILE A 454 19.33 10.80 7.52
N LEU A 455 19.52 11.66 8.52
CA LEU A 455 18.46 12.08 9.43
C LEU A 455 18.00 13.49 9.05
N LEU A 456 16.76 13.61 8.58
CA LEU A 456 16.15 14.88 8.23
C LEU A 456 15.49 15.50 9.46
N LYS A 457 15.58 16.84 9.56
CA LYS A 457 15.05 17.63 10.68
C LYS A 457 14.12 18.72 10.14
N PRO A 458 12.92 18.36 9.64
CA PRO A 458 12.01 19.35 9.10
C PRO A 458 11.54 20.32 10.20
N LEU A 459 11.18 21.53 9.78
CA LEU A 459 10.69 22.55 10.69
C LEU A 459 9.17 22.45 10.83
N ILE A 460 8.65 22.95 11.95
CA ILE A 460 7.22 23.14 12.16
C ILE A 460 6.79 24.38 11.36
N THR A 461 5.81 24.20 10.47
CA THR A 461 5.19 25.30 9.73
C THR A 461 4.03 25.84 10.55
N LEU A 462 4.15 27.10 11.00
CA LEU A 462 3.12 27.79 11.76
C LEU A 462 1.93 28.17 10.87
N ARG A 463 0.72 27.82 11.32
CA ARG A 463 -0.54 28.20 10.68
C ARG A 463 -1.54 28.67 11.75
N ALA A 464 -2.84 28.52 11.49
CA ALA A 464 -3.91 29.13 12.28
C ALA A 464 -4.48 28.22 13.37
N SER A 465 -4.06 26.96 13.48
CA SER A 465 -4.62 26.01 14.46
C SER A 465 -3.99 26.09 15.86
N THR A 466 -3.00 26.96 16.08
CA THR A 466 -2.37 27.15 17.39
C THR A 466 -2.39 28.62 17.78
N GLY A 467 -2.65 28.91 19.05
CA GLY A 467 -2.59 30.25 19.62
C GLY A 467 -2.71 30.22 21.15
N PRO A 468 -2.50 31.35 21.84
CA PRO A 468 -2.74 31.43 23.27
C PRO A 468 -4.22 31.17 23.55
N CYS A 469 -4.52 30.17 24.39
CA CYS A 469 -5.88 29.91 24.84
C CYS A 469 -6.22 30.70 26.10
N ARG A 470 -7.45 31.22 26.17
CA ARG A 470 -8.00 31.72 27.43
C ARG A 470 -8.60 30.52 28.18
N PRO A 471 -8.38 30.38 29.49
CA PRO A 471 -9.08 29.35 30.27
C PRO A 471 -10.59 29.54 30.12
N VAL A 472 -11.31 28.46 29.84
CA VAL A 472 -12.77 28.48 29.80
C VAL A 472 -13.26 28.54 31.24
N LEU A 473 -14.13 29.51 31.53
CA LEU A 473 -14.52 29.95 32.88
C LEU A 473 -15.21 28.89 33.77
N ASP A 474 -15.41 27.66 33.29
CA ASP A 474 -16.10 26.58 34.02
C ASP A 474 -15.23 25.32 34.22
N SER A 475 -13.91 25.39 33.97
CA SER A 475 -12.99 24.24 34.11
C SER A 475 -12.10 24.27 35.36
N GLU A 476 -12.34 25.16 36.32
CA GLU A 476 -11.71 25.03 37.63
C GLU A 476 -12.40 23.90 38.41
N PRO A 477 -11.66 22.99 39.06
CA PRO A 477 -12.26 22.08 40.03
C PRO A 477 -12.97 22.94 41.08
N ALA A 478 -14.22 22.60 41.41
CA ALA A 478 -14.93 23.25 42.49
C ALA A 478 -14.04 23.22 43.73
N LEU A 479 -13.47 24.37 44.08
CA LEU A 479 -12.88 24.56 45.39
C LEU A 479 -14.02 24.29 46.37
N GLU A 480 -13.89 23.24 47.17
CA GLU A 480 -14.75 23.04 48.32
C GLU A 480 -14.67 24.33 49.14
N ASP A 481 -15.76 25.10 49.15
CA ASP A 481 -15.92 26.26 50.01
C ASP A 481 -15.87 25.77 51.47
N GLU A 482 -14.67 25.71 52.05
CA GLU A 482 -14.50 25.76 53.50
C GLU A 482 -14.93 27.16 53.97
N PHE A 483 -16.23 27.34 54.16
CA PHE A 483 -16.73 28.39 55.04
C PHE A 483 -16.33 28.01 56.47
N PRO A 484 -15.60 28.85 57.22
CA PRO A 484 -15.42 28.63 58.64
C PRO A 484 -16.75 28.89 59.35
N ASP A 485 -17.23 27.89 60.09
CA ASP A 485 -18.34 28.03 61.03
C ASP A 485 -18.03 29.19 62.00
N LEU A 486 -18.78 30.28 61.86
CA LEU A 486 -18.85 31.33 62.87
C LEU A 486 -19.99 30.98 63.82
N ASP A 487 -19.63 30.38 64.96
CA ASP A 487 -20.53 30.22 66.11
C ASP A 487 -20.98 31.62 66.60
N PHE A 488 -22.30 31.82 66.65
CA PHE A 488 -22.96 32.95 67.32
C PHE A 488 -23.51 32.53 68.69
#